data_AF-A0AAE0V3I1-F1
#
_entry.id   AF-A0AAE0V3I1-F1
#
_cell.length_a   1.000
_cell.length_b   1.000
_cell.length_c   1.000
_cell.angle_alpha   90.00
_cell.angle_beta   90.00
_cell.angle_gamma   90.00
#
_symmetry.space_group_name_H-M   'P 1'
#
loop_
_entity.id
_entity.type
_entity.pdbx_description
1 polymer ?
#
loop_
_entity_poly.entity_id
_entity_poly.type
_entity_poly.pdbx_seq_one_letter_code
_entity_poly.pdbx_strand_id
1 'polypeptide(L)'
;YKRHLSTTSNSQTPNSTMAKTKELSKDTRNKIVDLHQAGKTESAIARALKMKHGWVFQHDNDPKHTARATKEWLRKKHFKVLEWPSQSPDLNPIENLWRELKMRVAQRQPQNITALEEICMEEWAKLPATRRIYSTTTHVPAELGKIMDGETFEKSRLYQLDKSNFGFWSGLYSETEGTLILLLGGIPFLWKISGSLTGRLGLGPEYEISQSLVFLMLATLFSAITGLPWSLYSTFVIEEKHGFNQQTLGFFLKDALKKFVVTQCILLPVTSLLLYIIKIGGDYFFIYAWLFTLIVSLVLVTIYADYIAPLFDKFTPLLEGELKTEIESMAKSIDFPLTKIYVVEGSKRSSHSNAYFYGFFKNKRIVLFDTLLEDYSPLNKKNDGEPATEQDKSEETGDETKLQSKHKKQGCSNPEVLAVLGHELGHWKLGHTVKNIIISQLNSFLCFFLFATLIGRKELFVAFGFHDNQPTLIGLLIIFQFIFSPYNELLTFCLTVLSRRFEFQADAFARAMGRSNELCSALIKINKDNLGFPVADWLFSMWHYSHPPLLERLRAIKDTKKQD
;
A
#
# COMPACT_ATOMS: atom_id res chain seq x y z
N TYR A 1 -34.06 -3.23 -16.23
CA TYR A 1 -34.19 -2.54 -17.53
C TYR A 1 -33.86 -1.05 -17.37
N LYS A 2 -32.59 -0.67 -17.40
CA LYS A 2 -32.14 0.73 -17.53
C LYS A 2 -31.15 0.75 -18.70
N ARG A 3 -31.56 1.29 -19.85
CA ARG A 3 -30.71 1.41 -21.06
C ARG A 3 -30.20 2.85 -21.18
N HIS A 4 -28.89 2.99 -21.34
CA HIS A 4 -28.22 4.25 -21.65
C HIS A 4 -28.29 4.54 -23.15
N LEU A 5 -28.50 5.80 -23.54
CA LEU A 5 -28.46 6.29 -24.92
C LEU A 5 -27.29 7.30 -25.02
N SER A 6 -26.44 7.19 -26.05
CA SER A 6 -25.27 8.06 -26.27
C SER A 6 -25.39 8.90 -27.55
N THR A 7 -24.74 10.07 -27.58
CA THR A 7 -24.68 11.00 -28.72
C THR A 7 -23.32 10.95 -29.42
N THR A 8 -23.30 11.08 -30.75
CA THR A 8 -22.08 11.35 -31.53
C THR A 8 -22.30 12.51 -32.49
N SER A 9 -21.45 13.53 -32.42
CA SER A 9 -21.32 14.58 -33.44
C SER A 9 -20.46 14.09 -34.60
N ASN A 10 -20.88 14.34 -35.84
CA ASN A 10 -20.13 14.03 -37.05
C ASN A 10 -18.77 14.75 -37.09
N SER A 11 -17.67 13.99 -37.05
CA SER A 11 -16.42 14.33 -37.73
C SER A 11 -15.84 13.06 -38.34
N GLN A 12 -15.50 13.14 -39.63
CA GLN A 12 -14.92 12.06 -40.41
C GLN A 12 -13.44 11.91 -40.06
N THR A 13 -13.05 10.78 -39.44
CA THR A 13 -11.71 10.15 -39.54
C THR A 13 -11.74 8.78 -38.84
N PRO A 14 -11.12 7.71 -39.37
CA PRO A 14 -11.14 6.39 -38.77
C PRO A 14 -9.94 6.23 -37.84
N ASN A 15 -10.13 6.34 -36.52
CA ASN A 15 -9.44 5.55 -35.50
C ASN A 15 -9.93 5.92 -34.08
N SER A 16 -10.36 4.88 -33.36
CA SER A 16 -10.64 4.77 -31.91
C SER A 16 -10.97 6.07 -31.16
N THR A 17 -12.26 6.35 -30.97
CA THR A 17 -12.74 7.34 -30.01
C THR A 17 -13.87 6.73 -29.17
N MET A 18 -13.62 6.47 -27.89
CA MET A 18 -14.68 6.19 -26.91
C MET A 18 -15.52 7.46 -26.73
N ALA A 19 -16.75 7.46 -27.22
CA ALA A 19 -17.69 8.56 -27.05
C ALA A 19 -18.17 8.66 -25.59
N LYS A 20 -18.12 9.86 -24.99
CA LYS A 20 -18.69 10.13 -23.66
C LYS A 20 -20.23 10.05 -23.71
N THR A 21 -20.80 9.09 -23.00
CA THR A 21 -22.25 8.90 -22.86
C THR A 21 -22.83 9.87 -21.84
N LYS A 22 -23.58 10.90 -22.27
CA LYS A 22 -24.39 11.73 -21.36
C LYS A 22 -25.73 11.05 -21.09
N GLU A 23 -26.05 10.76 -19.83
CA GLU A 23 -27.38 10.27 -19.45
C GLU A 23 -28.48 11.27 -19.78
N LEU A 24 -29.61 10.78 -20.30
CA LEU A 24 -30.83 11.57 -20.46
C LEU A 24 -31.41 11.93 -19.08
N SER A 25 -31.84 13.19 -18.93
CA SER A 25 -32.49 13.65 -17.69
C SER A 25 -33.71 12.78 -17.36
N LYS A 26 -34.00 12.62 -16.06
CA LYS A 26 -35.14 11.84 -15.57
C LYS A 26 -36.46 12.29 -16.21
N ASP A 27 -36.63 13.60 -16.39
CA ASP A 27 -37.81 14.19 -17.03
C ASP A 27 -37.94 13.78 -18.50
N THR A 28 -36.83 13.71 -19.23
CA THR A 28 -36.86 13.29 -20.64
C THR A 28 -37.23 11.82 -20.75
N ARG A 29 -36.75 10.98 -19.82
CA ARG A 29 -37.09 9.55 -19.76
C ARG A 29 -38.57 9.32 -19.46
N ASN A 30 -39.12 10.03 -18.48
CA ASN A 30 -40.55 9.91 -18.14
C ASN A 30 -41.42 10.34 -19.33
N LYS A 31 -41.06 11.43 -20.01
CA LYS A 31 -41.79 11.93 -21.18
C LYS A 31 -41.77 10.96 -22.37
N ILE A 32 -40.70 10.17 -22.54
CA ILE A 32 -40.64 9.11 -23.55
C ILE A 32 -41.64 7.98 -23.21
N VAL A 33 -41.69 7.57 -21.94
CA VAL A 33 -42.61 6.52 -21.47
C VAL A 33 -44.06 6.96 -21.65
N ASP A 34 -44.40 8.18 -21.26
CA ASP A 34 -45.77 8.72 -21.38
C ASP A 34 -46.22 8.78 -22.84
N LEU A 35 -45.34 9.24 -23.74
CA LEU A 35 -45.67 9.34 -25.17
C LEU A 35 -45.77 7.96 -25.83
N HIS A 36 -44.99 6.97 -25.35
CA HIS A 36 -45.07 5.61 -25.85
C HIS A 36 -46.33 4.88 -25.36
N GLN A 37 -46.71 5.07 -24.10
CA GLN A 37 -47.98 4.57 -23.54
C GLN A 37 -49.20 5.21 -24.21
N ALA A 38 -49.08 6.46 -24.68
CA ALA A 38 -50.08 7.13 -25.51
C ALA A 38 -50.12 6.62 -26.97
N GLY A 39 -49.46 5.49 -27.28
CA GLY A 39 -49.51 4.85 -28.60
C GLY A 39 -48.73 5.57 -29.70
N LYS A 40 -47.90 6.58 -29.35
CA LYS A 40 -47.12 7.30 -30.37
C LYS A 40 -45.97 6.45 -30.89
N THR A 41 -45.73 6.55 -32.19
CA THR A 41 -44.60 5.91 -32.85
C THR A 41 -43.29 6.59 -32.43
N GLU A 42 -42.20 5.83 -32.45
CA GLU A 42 -40.88 6.32 -32.01
C GLU A 42 -40.40 7.53 -32.81
N SER A 43 -40.76 7.63 -34.09
CA SER A 43 -40.46 8.79 -34.93
C SER A 43 -41.27 10.03 -34.55
N ALA A 44 -42.48 9.86 -34.00
CA ALA A 44 -43.27 10.95 -33.46
C ALA A 44 -42.75 11.39 -32.08
N ILE A 45 -42.27 10.45 -31.26
CA ILE A 45 -41.64 10.73 -29.96
C ILE A 45 -40.34 11.50 -30.14
N ALA A 46 -39.46 11.05 -31.05
CA ALA A 46 -38.21 11.73 -31.37
C ALA A 46 -38.43 13.16 -31.89
N ARG A 47 -39.46 13.37 -32.73
CA ARG A 47 -39.86 14.71 -33.20
C ARG A 47 -40.44 15.58 -32.08
N ALA A 48 -41.30 15.04 -31.23
CA ALA A 48 -41.88 15.75 -30.09
C ALA A 48 -40.82 16.21 -29.09
N LEU A 49 -39.73 15.46 -28.96
CA LEU A 49 -38.57 15.80 -28.13
C LEU A 49 -37.53 16.66 -28.88
N LYS A 50 -37.82 17.13 -30.10
CA LYS A 50 -36.93 17.93 -30.95
C LYS A 50 -35.55 17.28 -31.14
N MET A 51 -35.48 15.96 -31.20
CA MET A 51 -34.22 15.21 -31.29
C MET A 51 -33.74 15.18 -32.75
N LYS A 52 -32.58 15.77 -33.05
CA LYS A 52 -31.98 15.77 -34.41
C LYS A 52 -31.47 14.37 -34.81
N HIS A 53 -31.50 14.09 -36.12
CA HIS A 53 -31.24 12.79 -36.75
C HIS A 53 -29.76 12.38 -36.73
N GLY A 54 -29.30 11.76 -35.65
CA GLY A 54 -27.91 11.27 -35.56
C GLY A 54 -27.64 10.29 -34.43
N TRP A 55 -28.62 9.48 -34.03
CA TRP A 55 -28.45 8.51 -32.95
C TRP A 55 -28.12 7.13 -33.52
N VAL A 56 -27.04 6.54 -33.00
CA VAL A 56 -26.66 5.15 -33.25
C VAL A 56 -27.00 4.35 -32.00
N PHE A 57 -27.81 3.31 -32.13
CA PHE A 57 -28.19 2.46 -31.00
C PHE A 57 -27.02 1.56 -30.61
N GLN A 58 -26.56 1.60 -29.37
CA GLN A 58 -25.61 0.62 -28.87
C GLN A 58 -26.37 -0.55 -28.24
N HIS A 59 -26.09 -1.76 -28.71
CA HIS A 59 -26.62 -2.99 -28.12
C HIS A 59 -25.46 -3.74 -27.46
N ASP A 60 -25.63 -4.11 -26.19
CA ASP A 60 -24.70 -5.03 -25.56
C ASP A 60 -24.89 -6.39 -26.24
N ASN A 61 -23.86 -6.81 -26.98
CA ASN A 61 -23.93 -7.96 -27.88
C ASN A 61 -23.71 -9.28 -27.12
N ASP A 62 -23.77 -9.25 -25.79
CA ASP A 62 -23.70 -10.41 -24.91
C ASP A 62 -24.88 -11.38 -25.20
N PRO A 63 -24.60 -12.66 -25.53
CA PRO A 63 -25.62 -13.65 -25.87
C PRO A 63 -26.76 -13.77 -24.86
N LYS A 64 -26.50 -13.58 -23.54
CA LYS A 64 -27.54 -13.69 -22.49
C LYS A 64 -28.45 -12.47 -22.42
N HIS A 65 -28.06 -11.35 -23.03
CA HIS A 65 -28.79 -10.08 -23.05
C HIS A 65 -29.38 -9.75 -24.43
N THR A 66 -29.13 -10.59 -25.44
CA THR A 66 -29.69 -10.41 -26.79
C THR A 66 -30.86 -11.36 -27.05
N ALA A 67 -32.00 -10.80 -27.48
CA ALA A 67 -33.14 -11.58 -27.95
C ALA A 67 -33.26 -11.48 -29.48
N ARG A 68 -33.48 -12.61 -30.16
CA ARG A 68 -33.62 -12.67 -31.63
C ARG A 68 -34.73 -11.76 -32.15
N ALA A 69 -35.88 -11.74 -31.48
CA ALA A 69 -37.01 -10.88 -31.81
C ALA A 69 -36.63 -9.39 -31.83
N THR A 70 -35.82 -8.94 -30.86
CA THR A 70 -35.35 -7.55 -30.77
C THR A 70 -34.40 -7.19 -31.90
N LYS A 71 -33.46 -8.09 -32.25
CA LYS A 71 -32.53 -7.90 -33.39
C LYS A 71 -33.27 -7.83 -34.72
N GLU A 72 -34.24 -8.72 -34.94
CA GLU A 72 -35.06 -8.73 -36.16
C GLU A 72 -35.95 -7.48 -36.27
N TRP A 73 -36.53 -7.04 -35.15
CA TRP A 73 -37.35 -5.82 -35.10
C TRP A 73 -36.52 -4.56 -35.42
N LEU A 74 -35.32 -4.42 -34.84
CA LEU A 74 -34.42 -3.29 -35.12
C LEU A 74 -34.00 -3.25 -36.60
N ARG A 75 -33.70 -4.42 -37.19
CA ARG A 75 -33.38 -4.55 -38.62
C ARG A 75 -34.56 -4.14 -39.51
N LYS A 76 -35.78 -4.62 -39.18
CA LYS A 76 -37.01 -4.30 -39.93
C LYS A 76 -37.37 -2.81 -39.86
N LYS A 77 -36.97 -2.12 -38.80
CA LYS A 77 -37.19 -0.68 -38.60
C LYS A 77 -36.04 0.21 -39.07
N HIS A 78 -35.00 -0.37 -39.69
CA HIS A 78 -33.84 0.35 -40.22
C HIS A 78 -33.10 1.22 -39.20
N PHE A 79 -33.05 0.78 -37.93
CA PHE A 79 -32.21 1.45 -36.93
C PHE A 79 -30.73 1.17 -37.18
N LYS A 80 -29.90 2.21 -37.13
CA LYS A 80 -28.43 2.09 -37.18
C LYS A 80 -27.94 1.66 -35.80
N VAL A 81 -27.42 0.44 -35.68
CA VAL A 81 -26.88 -0.13 -34.45
C VAL A 81 -25.35 -0.11 -34.50
N LEU A 82 -24.69 0.32 -33.43
CA LEU A 82 -23.24 0.31 -33.28
C LEU A 82 -22.78 -1.14 -33.10
N GLU A 83 -21.87 -1.61 -33.95
CA GLU A 83 -21.20 -2.90 -33.73
C GLU A 83 -20.33 -2.81 -32.48
N TRP A 84 -20.68 -3.60 -31.46
CA TRP A 84 -19.97 -3.68 -30.19
C TRP A 84 -19.61 -5.15 -29.91
N PRO A 85 -18.38 -5.44 -29.45
CA PRO A 85 -17.99 -6.80 -29.11
C PRO A 85 -18.84 -7.37 -27.97
N SER A 86 -19.09 -8.68 -28.00
CA SER A 86 -19.97 -9.40 -27.07
C SER A 86 -19.42 -9.56 -25.66
N GLN A 87 -18.24 -9.01 -25.38
CA GLN A 87 -17.59 -9.05 -24.07
C GLN A 87 -16.90 -7.72 -23.83
N SER A 88 -17.44 -6.91 -22.93
CA SER A 88 -16.64 -5.90 -22.25
C SER A 88 -15.79 -6.65 -21.21
N PRO A 89 -14.45 -6.56 -21.23
CA PRO A 89 -13.65 -7.06 -20.13
C PRO A 89 -13.88 -6.12 -18.93
N ASP A 90 -14.89 -6.44 -18.12
CA ASP A 90 -15.06 -5.83 -16.80
C ASP A 90 -13.87 -6.26 -15.95
N LEU A 91 -12.88 -5.39 -15.81
CA LEU A 91 -11.67 -5.59 -15.00
C LEU A 91 -11.94 -5.42 -13.50
N ASN A 92 -13.21 -5.40 -13.08
CA ASN A 92 -13.57 -5.26 -11.68
C ASN A 92 -13.08 -6.52 -10.92
N PRO A 93 -12.23 -6.38 -9.88
CA PRO A 93 -11.78 -7.52 -9.08
C PRO A 93 -12.91 -8.38 -8.52
N ILE A 94 -14.11 -7.82 -8.35
CA ILE A 94 -15.30 -8.55 -7.93
C ILE A 94 -15.72 -9.63 -8.93
N GLU A 95 -15.40 -9.51 -10.23
CA GLU A 95 -15.74 -10.54 -11.23
C GLU A 95 -14.95 -11.83 -11.02
N ASN A 96 -13.74 -11.76 -10.48
CA ASN A 96 -12.99 -12.96 -10.10
C ASN A 96 -13.63 -13.66 -8.89
N LEU A 97 -14.14 -12.89 -7.92
CA LEU A 97 -14.91 -13.41 -6.79
C LEU A 97 -16.25 -13.99 -7.24
N TRP A 98 -16.96 -13.33 -8.15
CA TRP A 98 -18.20 -13.84 -8.74
C TRP A 98 -17.95 -15.11 -9.56
N ARG A 99 -16.84 -15.18 -10.30
CA ARG A 99 -16.46 -16.38 -11.06
C ARG A 99 -16.19 -17.55 -10.12
N GLU A 100 -15.42 -17.34 -9.06
CA GLU A 100 -15.15 -18.37 -8.05
C GLU A 100 -16.43 -18.82 -7.34
N LEU A 101 -17.29 -17.87 -6.93
CA LEU A 101 -18.59 -18.18 -6.34
C LEU A 101 -19.45 -19.02 -7.28
N LYS A 102 -19.57 -18.61 -8.55
CA LYS A 102 -20.34 -19.35 -9.57
C LYS A 102 -19.83 -20.77 -9.75
N MET A 103 -18.51 -20.98 -9.77
CA MET A 103 -17.93 -22.33 -9.87
C MET A 103 -18.28 -23.20 -8.65
N ARG A 104 -18.16 -22.66 -7.43
CA ARG A 104 -18.47 -23.40 -6.19
C ARG A 104 -19.96 -23.70 -6.03
N VAL A 105 -20.82 -22.74 -6.36
CA VAL A 105 -22.28 -22.92 -6.37
C VAL A 105 -22.67 -23.96 -7.41
N ALA A 106 -22.07 -23.95 -8.60
CA ALA A 106 -22.34 -24.95 -9.64
C ALA A 106 -21.94 -26.37 -9.22
N GLN A 107 -20.83 -26.53 -8.47
CA GLN A 107 -20.42 -27.84 -7.94
C GLN A 107 -21.44 -28.44 -6.95
N ARG A 108 -22.22 -27.61 -6.27
CA ARG A 108 -23.24 -28.05 -5.31
C ARG A 108 -24.62 -28.29 -5.91
N GLN A 109 -24.78 -28.05 -7.21
CA GLN A 109 -25.99 -28.33 -8.00
C GLN A 109 -27.32 -27.95 -7.28
N PRO A 110 -27.54 -26.66 -6.97
CA PRO A 110 -28.78 -26.21 -6.33
C PRO A 110 -30.00 -26.55 -7.20
N GLN A 111 -31.01 -27.18 -6.61
CA GLN A 111 -32.19 -27.66 -7.35
C GLN A 111 -33.35 -26.67 -7.42
N ASN A 112 -33.35 -25.62 -6.59
CA ASN A 112 -34.38 -24.59 -6.57
C ASN A 112 -33.78 -23.24 -6.12
N ILE A 113 -34.57 -22.15 -6.25
CA ILE A 113 -34.11 -20.79 -5.98
C ILE A 113 -33.72 -20.60 -4.50
N THR A 114 -34.46 -21.19 -3.57
CA THR A 114 -34.16 -21.10 -2.13
C THR A 114 -32.83 -21.80 -1.80
N ALA A 115 -32.62 -22.99 -2.34
CA ALA A 115 -31.36 -23.73 -2.20
C ALA A 115 -30.20 -23.00 -2.90
N LEU A 116 -30.44 -22.36 -4.04
CA LEU A 116 -29.44 -21.54 -4.73
C LEU A 116 -29.04 -20.33 -3.86
N GLU A 117 -30.00 -19.66 -3.24
CA GLU A 117 -29.75 -18.51 -2.38
C GLU A 117 -28.95 -18.91 -1.14
N GLU A 118 -29.36 -19.98 -0.46
CA GLU A 118 -28.66 -20.53 0.71
C GLU A 118 -27.23 -21.00 0.36
N ILE A 119 -27.06 -21.76 -0.73
CA ILE A 119 -25.75 -22.22 -1.21
C ILE A 119 -24.88 -21.03 -1.63
N CYS A 120 -25.43 -20.01 -2.29
CA CYS A 120 -24.70 -18.79 -2.62
C CYS A 120 -24.20 -18.08 -1.35
N MET A 121 -25.04 -17.93 -0.32
CA MET A 121 -24.62 -17.33 0.95
C MET A 121 -23.55 -18.17 1.66
N GLU A 122 -23.71 -19.49 1.69
CA GLU A 122 -22.74 -20.42 2.28
C GLU A 122 -21.39 -20.40 1.54
N GLU A 123 -21.39 -20.47 0.21
CA GLU A 123 -20.16 -20.44 -0.60
C GLU A 123 -19.51 -19.07 -0.59
N TRP A 124 -20.29 -17.99 -0.56
CA TRP A 124 -19.78 -16.63 -0.40
C TRP A 124 -19.11 -16.45 0.95
N ALA A 125 -19.74 -16.94 2.02
CA ALA A 125 -19.12 -17.01 3.35
C ALA A 125 -17.88 -17.91 3.37
N LYS A 126 -17.73 -18.83 2.40
CA LYS A 126 -16.55 -19.68 2.25
C LYS A 126 -15.40 -19.08 1.46
N LEU A 127 -15.62 -17.99 0.72
CA LEU A 127 -14.55 -17.33 -0.01
C LEU A 127 -13.51 -16.77 0.98
N PRO A 128 -12.21 -17.04 0.78
CA PRO A 128 -11.17 -16.66 1.72
C PRO A 128 -10.97 -15.15 1.69
N ALA A 129 -11.58 -14.45 2.64
CA ALA A 129 -11.07 -13.17 3.10
C ALA A 129 -9.98 -13.46 4.13
N THR A 130 -8.87 -12.74 4.13
CA THR A 130 -7.86 -12.79 5.21
C THR A 130 -8.52 -12.63 6.59
N ARG A 131 -9.59 -11.83 6.65
CA ARG A 131 -10.49 -11.69 7.81
C ARG A 131 -11.09 -13.03 8.28
N ARG A 132 -11.47 -13.91 7.35
CA ARG A 132 -12.00 -15.24 7.67
C ARG A 132 -10.94 -16.10 8.34
N ILE A 133 -9.70 -16.07 7.85
CA ILE A 133 -8.60 -16.81 8.48
C ILE A 133 -8.42 -16.36 9.93
N TYR A 134 -8.43 -15.05 10.20
CA TYR A 134 -8.38 -14.53 11.57
C TYR A 134 -9.63 -14.89 12.38
N SER A 135 -10.82 -14.98 11.78
CA SER A 135 -12.04 -15.29 12.53
C SER A 135 -12.28 -16.78 12.77
N THR A 136 -11.80 -17.67 11.89
CA THR A 136 -12.07 -19.11 11.94
C THR A 136 -10.91 -19.92 12.52
N THR A 137 -9.68 -19.41 12.45
CA THR A 137 -8.52 -20.10 13.03
C THR A 137 -8.41 -19.70 14.50
N THR A 138 -9.24 -20.30 15.35
CA THR A 138 -9.30 -20.03 16.80
C THR A 138 -8.36 -20.91 17.62
N HIS A 139 -7.76 -21.93 16.99
CA HIS A 139 -6.83 -22.85 17.61
C HIS A 139 -5.49 -22.84 16.89
N VAL A 140 -4.42 -23.06 17.64
CA VAL A 140 -3.06 -23.16 17.11
C VAL A 140 -3.00 -24.39 16.17
N PRO A 141 -2.64 -24.23 14.89
CA PRO A 141 -2.44 -25.37 14.00
C PRO A 141 -1.37 -26.32 14.56
N ALA A 142 -1.50 -27.63 14.31
CA ALA A 142 -0.58 -28.64 14.85
C ALA A 142 0.90 -28.36 14.51
N GLU A 143 1.17 -27.81 13.33
CA GLU A 143 2.50 -27.40 12.88
C GLU A 143 3.11 -26.26 13.70
N LEU A 144 2.27 -25.44 14.33
CA LEU A 144 2.64 -24.25 15.11
C LEU A 144 2.61 -24.49 16.63
N GLY A 145 2.12 -25.66 17.09
CA GLY A 145 1.98 -25.96 18.52
C GLY A 145 3.29 -25.91 19.32
N LYS A 146 4.44 -26.09 18.65
CA LYS A 146 5.78 -25.93 19.26
C LYS A 146 6.31 -24.49 19.21
N ILE A 147 5.69 -23.63 18.41
CA ILE A 147 6.17 -22.28 18.05
C ILE A 147 5.43 -21.21 18.84
N MET A 148 4.13 -21.38 19.05
CA MET A 148 3.29 -20.36 19.70
C MET A 148 2.33 -21.00 20.70
N ASP A 149 2.30 -20.43 21.90
CA ASP A 149 1.33 -20.80 22.95
C ASP A 149 -0.07 -20.26 22.61
N GLY A 150 -1.12 -20.91 23.13
CA GLY A 150 -2.50 -20.59 22.79
C GLY A 150 -2.91 -19.15 23.17
N GLU A 151 -2.35 -18.61 24.26
CA GLU A 151 -2.61 -17.24 24.70
C GLU A 151 -2.01 -16.22 23.71
N THR A 152 -0.73 -16.40 23.32
CA THR A 152 -0.08 -15.52 22.36
C THR A 152 -0.73 -15.62 20.97
N PHE A 153 -1.20 -16.82 20.61
CA PHE A 153 -1.95 -17.03 19.37
C PHE A 153 -3.23 -16.20 19.34
N GLU A 154 -4.02 -16.24 20.42
CA GLU A 154 -5.26 -15.47 20.51
C GLU A 154 -4.99 -13.96 20.52
N LYS A 155 -3.97 -13.49 21.26
CA LYS A 155 -3.53 -12.09 21.22
C LYS A 155 -3.15 -11.64 19.81
N SER A 156 -2.35 -12.45 19.10
CA SER A 156 -1.96 -12.17 17.70
C SER A 156 -3.15 -12.14 16.76
N ARG A 157 -4.10 -13.07 16.93
CA ARG A 157 -5.32 -13.16 16.14
C ARG A 157 -6.19 -11.90 16.32
N LEU A 158 -6.42 -11.48 17.56
CA LEU A 158 -7.21 -10.29 17.89
C LEU A 158 -6.53 -9.01 17.37
N TYR A 159 -5.20 -8.90 17.50
CA TYR A 159 -4.43 -7.78 16.98
C TYR A 159 -4.58 -7.65 15.46
N GLN A 160 -4.38 -8.74 14.70
CA GLN A 160 -4.55 -8.70 13.25
C GLN A 160 -6.00 -8.46 12.82
N LEU A 161 -6.99 -8.92 13.61
CA LEU A 161 -8.40 -8.65 13.32
C LEU A 161 -8.74 -7.16 13.48
N ASP A 162 -8.23 -6.51 14.53
CA ASP A 162 -8.40 -5.07 14.73
C ASP A 162 -7.70 -4.26 13.63
N LYS A 163 -6.46 -4.64 13.24
CA LYS A 163 -5.76 -4.03 12.10
C LYS A 163 -6.49 -4.23 10.79
N SER A 164 -7.06 -5.42 10.56
CA SER A 164 -7.85 -5.70 9.36
C SER A 164 -9.13 -4.86 9.30
N ASN A 165 -9.82 -4.70 10.44
CA ASN A 165 -10.99 -3.82 10.55
C ASN A 165 -10.63 -2.36 10.24
N PHE A 166 -9.55 -1.87 10.85
CA PHE A 166 -9.06 -0.53 10.61
C PHE A 166 -8.64 -0.31 9.16
N GLY A 167 -7.89 -1.25 8.57
CA GLY A 167 -7.47 -1.20 7.17
C GLY A 167 -8.65 -1.13 6.21
N PHE A 168 -9.73 -1.87 6.47
CA PHE A 168 -10.95 -1.79 5.68
C PHE A 168 -11.59 -0.40 5.72
N TRP A 169 -11.80 0.17 6.91
CA TRP A 169 -12.48 1.47 7.05
C TRP A 169 -11.63 2.64 6.56
N SER A 170 -10.33 2.63 6.87
CA SER A 170 -9.39 3.64 6.37
C SER A 170 -9.27 3.58 4.85
N GLY A 171 -9.19 2.37 4.26
CA GLY A 171 -9.22 2.18 2.82
C GLY A 171 -10.50 2.70 2.17
N LEU A 172 -11.67 2.35 2.71
CA LEU A 172 -12.96 2.84 2.20
C LEU A 172 -13.05 4.37 2.26
N TYR A 173 -12.56 4.99 3.34
CA TYR A 173 -12.48 6.44 3.45
C TYR A 173 -11.57 7.04 2.39
N SER A 174 -10.35 6.53 2.23
CA SER A 174 -9.37 7.02 1.25
C SER A 174 -9.90 6.91 -0.18
N GLU A 175 -10.56 5.81 -0.54
CA GLU A 175 -11.19 5.63 -1.86
C GLU A 175 -12.36 6.61 -2.07
N THR A 176 -13.16 6.84 -1.03
CA THR A 176 -14.28 7.79 -1.09
C THR A 176 -13.76 9.23 -1.22
N GLU A 177 -12.77 9.61 -0.42
CA GLU A 177 -12.11 10.92 -0.48
C GLU A 177 -11.50 11.17 -1.86
N GLY A 178 -10.69 10.23 -2.36
CA GLY A 178 -10.09 10.32 -3.69
C GLY A 178 -11.13 10.44 -4.80
N THR A 179 -12.18 9.62 -4.75
CA THR A 179 -13.29 9.67 -5.72
C THR A 179 -14.00 11.01 -5.70
N LEU A 180 -14.31 11.56 -4.51
CA LEU A 180 -14.96 12.86 -4.38
C LEU A 180 -14.06 14.00 -4.85
N ILE A 181 -12.76 13.97 -4.54
CA ILE A 181 -11.78 14.95 -5.03
C ILE A 181 -11.77 14.97 -6.55
N LEU A 182 -11.81 13.81 -7.21
CA LEU A 182 -11.82 13.74 -8.67
C LEU A 182 -13.16 14.21 -9.27
N LEU A 183 -14.29 13.73 -8.75
CA LEU A 183 -15.62 14.05 -9.28
C LEU A 183 -16.00 15.53 -9.09
N LEU A 184 -15.58 16.13 -7.98
CA LEU A 184 -15.91 17.51 -7.64
C LEU A 184 -14.84 18.52 -8.11
N GLY A 185 -13.77 18.06 -8.77
CA GLY A 185 -12.70 18.93 -9.25
C GLY A 185 -11.86 19.56 -8.14
N GLY A 186 -11.60 18.82 -7.06
CA GLY A 186 -10.82 19.26 -5.91
C GLY A 186 -9.39 19.68 -6.26
N ILE A 187 -8.75 19.01 -7.22
CA ILE A 187 -7.39 19.37 -7.69
C ILE A 187 -7.39 20.76 -8.38
N PRO A 188 -8.21 21.05 -9.40
CA PRO A 188 -8.37 22.40 -9.95
C PRO A 188 -8.78 23.45 -8.92
N PHE A 189 -9.66 23.10 -7.98
CA PHE A 189 -10.09 23.99 -6.92
C PHE A 189 -8.91 24.42 -6.03
N LEU A 190 -8.11 23.47 -5.57
CA LEU A 190 -6.93 23.75 -4.75
C LEU A 190 -5.87 24.52 -5.55
N TRP A 191 -5.72 24.24 -6.85
CA TRP A 191 -4.85 25.01 -7.74
C TRP A 191 -5.27 26.48 -7.84
N LYS A 192 -6.57 26.76 -7.97
CA LYS A 192 -7.12 28.14 -7.98
C LYS A 192 -6.91 28.86 -6.66
N ILE A 193 -7.10 28.19 -5.53
CA ILE A 193 -6.80 28.74 -4.20
C ILE A 193 -5.31 29.11 -4.11
N SER A 194 -4.44 28.23 -4.59
CA SER A 194 -3.00 28.45 -4.57
C SER A 194 -2.62 29.71 -5.36
N GLY A 195 -3.22 29.91 -6.54
CA GLY A 195 -3.02 31.11 -7.36
C GLY A 195 -3.57 32.39 -6.72
N SER A 196 -4.71 32.31 -6.04
CA SER A 196 -5.26 33.44 -5.28
C SER A 196 -4.33 33.85 -4.12
N LEU A 197 -3.72 32.88 -3.44
CA LEU A 197 -2.78 33.15 -2.36
C LEU A 197 -1.47 33.74 -2.86
N THR A 198 -0.89 33.22 -3.95
CA THR A 198 0.30 33.82 -4.56
C THR A 198 0.03 35.21 -5.12
N GLY A 199 -1.14 35.42 -5.72
CA GLY A 199 -1.55 36.74 -6.25
C GLY A 199 -1.63 37.81 -5.15
N ARG A 200 -2.08 37.46 -3.94
CA ARG A 200 -2.07 38.37 -2.77
C ARG A 200 -0.66 38.77 -2.33
N LEU A 201 0.35 37.96 -2.65
CA LEU A 201 1.77 38.23 -2.38
C LEU A 201 2.44 38.99 -3.54
N GLY A 202 1.68 39.43 -4.54
CA GLY A 202 2.22 40.12 -5.73
C GLY A 202 2.84 39.19 -6.77
N LEU A 203 2.67 37.87 -6.63
CA LEU A 203 3.15 36.88 -7.59
C LEU A 203 1.99 36.42 -8.47
N GLY A 204 1.92 37.01 -9.67
CA GLY A 204 0.89 36.70 -10.66
C GLY A 204 0.99 35.29 -11.26
N PRO A 205 0.07 34.93 -12.16
CA PRO A 205 0.01 33.62 -12.82
C PRO A 205 1.27 33.24 -13.61
N GLU A 206 2.08 34.22 -14.01
CA GLU A 206 3.37 34.03 -14.66
C GLU A 206 4.40 33.29 -13.78
N TYR A 207 4.25 33.37 -12.45
CA TYR A 207 5.09 32.66 -11.48
C TYR A 207 4.56 31.25 -11.19
N GLU A 208 4.44 30.42 -12.23
CA GLU A 208 3.86 29.07 -12.15
C GLU A 208 4.57 28.18 -11.10
N ILE A 209 5.90 28.26 -10.97
CA ILE A 209 6.64 27.49 -9.96
C ILE A 209 6.19 27.90 -8.56
N SER A 210 6.06 29.19 -8.27
CA SER A 210 5.60 29.68 -6.97
C SER A 210 4.19 29.18 -6.65
N GLN A 211 3.26 29.24 -7.62
CA GLN A 211 1.92 28.67 -7.45
C GLN A 211 1.95 27.16 -7.23
N SER A 212 2.85 26.45 -7.91
CA SER A 212 3.06 25.01 -7.75
C SER A 212 3.55 24.63 -6.35
N LEU A 213 4.47 25.42 -5.78
CA LEU A 213 4.96 25.21 -4.41
C LEU A 213 3.88 25.46 -3.36
N VAL A 214 3.06 26.50 -3.55
CA VAL A 214 1.90 26.76 -2.68
C VAL A 214 0.88 25.64 -2.79
N PHE A 215 0.58 25.17 -4.00
CA PHE A 215 -0.29 24.02 -4.23
C PHE A 215 0.23 22.77 -3.50
N LEU A 216 1.53 22.48 -3.60
CA LEU A 216 2.14 21.33 -2.97
C LEU A 216 2.09 21.41 -1.43
N MET A 217 2.35 22.59 -0.86
CA MET A 217 2.22 22.85 0.57
C MET A 217 0.77 22.64 1.04
N LEU A 218 -0.21 23.21 0.34
CA LEU A 218 -1.63 23.06 0.70
C LEU A 218 -2.13 21.62 0.53
N ALA A 219 -1.71 20.92 -0.53
CA ALA A 219 -2.08 19.54 -0.78
C ALA A 219 -1.53 18.59 0.29
N THR A 220 -0.25 18.75 0.65
CA THR A 220 0.38 17.95 1.70
C THR A 220 -0.16 18.30 3.09
N LEU A 221 -0.49 19.57 3.35
CA LEU A 221 -1.17 19.97 4.58
C LEU A 221 -2.57 19.36 4.69
N PHE A 222 -3.36 19.41 3.60
CA PHE A 222 -4.66 18.76 3.53
C PHE A 222 -4.56 17.27 3.85
N SER A 223 -3.64 16.55 3.19
CA SER A 223 -3.40 15.13 3.44
C SER A 223 -2.94 14.83 4.87
N ALA A 224 -2.09 15.67 5.46
CA ALA A 224 -1.67 15.54 6.85
C ALA A 224 -2.84 15.70 7.83
N ILE A 225 -3.75 16.64 7.56
CA ILE A 225 -4.94 16.88 8.39
C ILE A 225 -5.94 15.74 8.26
N THR A 226 -6.24 15.26 7.04
CA THR A 226 -7.21 14.18 6.83
C THR A 226 -6.68 12.82 7.29
N GLY A 227 -5.36 12.62 7.26
CA GLY A 227 -4.68 11.44 7.81
C GLY A 227 -4.55 11.41 9.34
N LEU A 228 -4.58 12.58 10.01
CA LEU A 228 -4.34 12.69 11.45
C LEU A 228 -5.32 11.86 12.31
N PRO A 229 -6.65 11.87 12.07
CA PRO A 229 -7.60 11.05 12.83
C PRO A 229 -7.29 9.55 12.74
N TRP A 230 -6.94 9.06 11.55
CA TRP A 230 -6.58 7.65 11.32
C TRP A 230 -5.29 7.28 12.05
N SER A 231 -4.28 8.15 12.00
CA SER A 231 -3.04 7.92 12.72
C SER A 231 -3.23 7.94 14.24
N LEU A 232 -4.04 8.86 14.76
CA LEU A 232 -4.37 8.91 16.19
C LEU A 232 -5.10 7.64 16.64
N TYR A 233 -6.09 7.19 15.87
CA TYR A 233 -6.83 5.96 16.17
C TYR A 233 -5.92 4.72 16.13
N SER A 234 -5.07 4.61 15.10
CA SER A 234 -4.11 3.52 15.00
C SER A 234 -3.19 3.49 16.22
N THR A 235 -2.59 4.61 16.60
CA THR A 235 -1.61 4.65 17.71
C THR A 235 -2.24 4.57 19.09
N PHE A 236 -3.26 5.38 19.39
CA PHE A 236 -3.80 5.52 20.75
C PHE A 236 -5.03 4.65 21.04
N VAL A 237 -5.54 3.91 20.05
CA VAL A 237 -6.64 2.94 20.26
C VAL A 237 -6.15 1.54 19.93
N ILE A 238 -5.65 1.28 18.72
CA ILE A 238 -5.26 -0.08 18.32
C ILE A 238 -3.95 -0.48 18.99
N GLU A 239 -2.86 0.27 18.76
CA GLU A 239 -1.56 -0.07 19.33
C GLU A 239 -1.57 0.03 20.88
N GLU A 240 -2.33 0.97 21.45
CA GLU A 240 -2.53 1.06 22.91
C GLU A 240 -3.26 -0.17 23.48
N LYS A 241 -4.38 -0.59 22.86
CA LYS A 241 -5.17 -1.76 23.28
C LYS A 241 -4.32 -3.04 23.30
N HIS A 242 -3.38 -3.17 22.37
CA HIS A 242 -2.51 -4.34 22.24
C HIS A 242 -1.15 -4.17 22.95
N GLY A 243 -0.96 -3.08 23.71
CA GLY A 243 0.23 -2.87 24.54
C GLY A 243 1.49 -2.45 23.78
N PHE A 244 1.36 -2.04 22.52
CA PHE A 244 2.49 -1.64 21.67
C PHE A 244 2.84 -0.16 21.80
N ASN A 245 1.87 0.73 22.01
CA ASN A 245 2.14 2.16 22.08
C ASN A 245 2.92 2.51 23.36
N GLN A 246 3.96 3.31 23.20
CA GLN A 246 4.78 3.85 24.30
C GLN A 246 4.85 5.37 24.28
N GLN A 247 4.16 6.00 23.32
CA GLN A 247 4.20 7.44 23.09
C GLN A 247 3.08 8.16 23.83
N THR A 248 3.37 9.38 24.29
CA THR A 248 2.34 10.32 24.74
C THR A 248 1.79 11.12 23.57
N LEU A 249 0.56 11.64 23.70
CA LEU A 249 -0.04 12.51 22.68
C LEU A 249 0.83 13.74 22.37
N GLY A 250 1.45 14.33 23.40
CA GLY A 250 2.35 15.46 23.23
C GLY A 250 3.63 15.11 22.43
N PHE A 251 4.19 13.92 22.65
CA PHE A 251 5.31 13.43 21.83
C PHE A 251 4.86 13.20 20.39
N PHE A 252 3.73 12.52 20.18
CA PHE A 252 3.18 12.22 18.87
C PHE A 252 2.93 13.49 18.03
N LEU A 253 2.27 14.50 18.58
CA LEU A 253 1.97 15.75 17.86
C LEU A 253 3.24 16.55 17.54
N LYS A 254 4.20 16.62 18.47
CA LYS A 254 5.51 17.25 18.22
C LYS A 254 6.28 16.52 17.12
N ASP A 255 6.23 15.19 17.13
CA ASP A 255 6.89 14.36 16.12
C ASP A 255 6.23 14.52 14.75
N ALA A 256 4.90 14.53 14.67
CA ALA A 256 4.15 14.77 13.44
C ALA A 256 4.46 16.16 12.85
N LEU A 257 4.46 17.21 13.67
CA LEU A 257 4.80 18.56 13.22
C LEU A 257 6.24 18.64 12.71
N LYS A 258 7.19 18.07 13.45
CA LYS A 258 8.61 18.02 13.06
C LYS A 258 8.80 17.26 11.74
N LYS A 259 8.13 16.12 11.56
CA LYS A 259 8.13 15.34 10.31
C LYS A 259 7.60 16.17 9.16
N PHE A 260 6.48 16.87 9.37
CA PHE A 260 5.89 17.74 8.37
C PHE A 260 6.87 18.87 7.96
N VAL A 261 7.43 19.61 8.92
CA VAL A 261 8.37 20.71 8.65
C VAL A 261 9.60 20.23 7.90
N VAL A 262 10.26 19.16 8.38
CA VAL A 262 11.45 18.59 7.72
C VAL A 262 11.13 18.15 6.29
N THR A 263 9.95 17.54 6.09
CA THR A 263 9.49 17.15 4.76
C THR A 263 9.34 18.35 3.85
N GLN A 264 8.70 19.44 4.30
CA GLN A 264 8.53 20.66 3.48
C GLN A 264 9.87 21.34 3.16
N CYS A 265 10.79 21.40 4.11
CA CYS A 265 12.12 21.97 3.93
C CYS A 265 12.94 21.27 2.84
N ILE A 266 12.72 19.97 2.62
CA ILE A 266 13.38 19.19 1.57
C ILE A 266 12.55 19.21 0.28
N LEU A 267 11.24 18.98 0.39
CA LEU A 267 10.34 18.80 -0.75
C LEU A 267 10.22 20.06 -1.61
N LEU A 268 10.02 21.24 -1.01
CA LEU A 268 9.78 22.46 -1.78
C LEU A 268 11.01 22.90 -2.60
N PRO A 269 12.25 22.95 -2.06
CA PRO A 269 13.42 23.30 -2.86
C PRO A 269 13.76 22.26 -3.93
N VAL A 270 13.62 20.96 -3.62
CA VAL A 270 13.85 19.90 -4.60
C VAL A 270 12.84 20.00 -5.75
N THR A 271 11.56 20.23 -5.42
CA THR A 271 10.51 20.34 -6.43
C THR A 271 10.67 21.60 -7.27
N SER A 272 11.05 22.74 -6.67
CA SER A 272 11.25 23.97 -7.43
C SER A 272 12.34 23.82 -8.49
N LEU A 273 13.47 23.19 -8.12
CA LEU A 273 14.57 22.87 -9.04
C LEU A 273 14.15 21.85 -10.10
N LEU A 274 13.44 20.80 -9.72
CA LEU A 274 12.92 19.80 -10.68
C LEU A 274 12.01 20.46 -11.72
N LEU A 275 11.05 21.28 -11.29
CA LEU A 275 10.14 21.98 -12.19
C LEU A 275 10.90 22.95 -13.10
N TYR A 276 11.91 23.63 -12.57
CA TYR A 276 12.78 24.51 -13.36
C TYR A 276 13.55 23.72 -14.44
N ILE A 277 14.14 22.57 -14.08
CA ILE A 277 14.84 21.69 -15.02
C ILE A 277 13.92 21.19 -16.13
N ILE A 278 12.70 20.77 -15.79
CA ILE A 278 11.71 20.32 -16.78
C ILE A 278 11.35 21.45 -17.75
N LYS A 279 11.19 22.69 -17.25
CA LYS A 279 10.80 23.84 -18.07
C LYS A 279 11.91 24.31 -19.02
N ILE A 280 13.19 24.19 -18.63
CA ILE A 280 14.32 24.67 -19.44
C ILE A 280 14.98 23.59 -20.31
N GLY A 281 14.81 22.31 -19.99
CA GLY A 281 15.60 21.20 -20.53
C GLY A 281 15.34 20.80 -21.99
N GLY A 282 14.44 21.47 -22.71
CA GLY A 282 14.12 21.19 -24.12
C GLY A 282 13.60 19.76 -24.35
N ASP A 283 13.75 19.20 -25.55
CA ASP A 283 13.22 17.87 -25.90
C ASP A 283 13.80 16.72 -25.05
N TYR A 284 14.98 16.92 -24.48
CA TYR A 284 15.68 15.94 -23.64
C TYR A 284 15.58 16.26 -22.13
N PHE A 285 14.63 17.11 -21.72
CA PHE A 285 14.48 17.52 -20.31
C PHE A 285 14.39 16.31 -19.35
N PHE A 286 13.82 15.19 -19.80
CA PHE A 286 13.63 13.98 -19.01
C PHE A 286 14.94 13.34 -18.56
N ILE A 287 16.02 13.47 -19.33
CA ILE A 287 17.35 12.96 -18.95
C ILE A 287 17.91 13.79 -17.79
N TYR A 288 17.80 15.12 -17.87
CA TYR A 288 18.26 16.03 -16.82
C TYR A 288 17.41 15.90 -15.55
N ALA A 289 16.09 15.76 -15.70
CA ALA A 289 15.16 15.52 -14.60
C ALA A 289 15.48 14.19 -13.89
N TRP A 290 15.66 13.11 -14.66
CA TRP A 290 16.08 11.81 -14.12
C TRP A 290 17.42 11.92 -13.36
N LEU A 291 18.45 12.47 -14.00
CA LEU A 291 19.78 12.62 -13.39
C LEU A 291 19.72 13.46 -12.10
N PHE A 292 18.95 14.54 -12.11
CA PHE A 292 18.72 15.36 -10.92
C PHE A 292 18.07 14.55 -9.80
N THR A 293 16.99 13.81 -10.09
CA THR A 293 16.33 12.96 -9.07
C THR A 293 17.23 11.83 -8.58
N LEU A 294 18.10 11.27 -9.44
CA LEU A 294 19.10 10.29 -9.05
C LEU A 294 20.08 10.89 -8.04
N ILE A 295 20.64 12.08 -8.35
CA ILE A 295 21.59 12.78 -7.46
C ILE A 295 20.91 13.11 -6.12
N VAL A 296 19.71 13.70 -6.16
CA VAL A 296 18.94 14.02 -4.95
C VAL A 296 18.69 12.75 -4.13
N SER A 297 18.29 11.64 -4.77
CA SER A 297 18.06 10.37 -4.07
C SER A 297 19.32 9.85 -3.40
N LEU A 298 20.46 9.87 -4.09
CA LEU A 298 21.75 9.44 -3.52
C LEU A 298 22.18 10.33 -2.36
N VAL A 299 22.02 11.65 -2.49
CA VAL A 299 22.32 12.60 -1.41
C VAL A 299 21.42 12.32 -0.20
N LEU A 300 20.10 12.24 -0.39
CA LEU A 300 19.14 12.01 0.69
C LEU A 300 19.41 10.69 1.42
N VAL A 301 19.63 9.58 0.70
CA VAL A 301 19.96 8.28 1.33
C VAL A 301 21.28 8.36 2.09
N THR A 302 22.26 9.13 1.60
CA THR A 302 23.56 9.29 2.27
C THR A 302 23.44 10.12 3.54
N ILE A 303 22.70 11.23 3.53
CA ILE A 303 22.58 12.13 4.69
C ILE A 303 21.51 11.67 5.69
N TYR A 304 20.59 10.77 5.29
CA TYR A 304 19.43 10.40 6.09
C TYR A 304 19.81 9.96 7.49
N ALA A 305 20.72 9.01 7.63
CA ALA A 305 21.02 8.41 8.92
C ALA A 305 21.84 9.32 9.86
N ASP A 306 22.61 10.25 9.31
CA ASP A 306 23.50 11.12 10.08
C ASP A 306 22.86 12.46 10.45
N TYR A 307 21.94 12.96 9.61
CA TYR A 307 21.39 14.30 9.73
C TYR A 307 19.87 14.34 9.85
N ILE A 308 19.15 13.35 9.32
CA ILE A 308 17.67 13.34 9.34
C ILE A 308 17.16 12.45 10.47
N ALA A 309 17.54 11.17 10.51
CA ALA A 309 17.09 10.22 11.52
C ALA A 309 17.37 10.68 12.96
N PRO A 310 18.55 11.28 13.30
CA PRO A 310 18.82 11.75 14.66
C PRO A 310 17.94 12.93 15.12
N LEU A 311 17.23 13.60 14.21
CA LEU A 311 16.22 14.60 14.58
C LEU A 311 14.99 13.94 15.21
N PHE A 312 14.73 12.67 14.88
CA PHE A 312 13.53 11.93 15.30
C PHE A 312 13.81 10.97 16.42
N ASP A 313 14.97 10.31 16.40
CA ASP A 313 15.32 9.22 17.29
C ASP A 313 16.72 9.38 17.88
N LYS A 314 16.91 8.84 19.09
CA LYS A 314 18.20 8.88 19.76
C LYS A 314 19.02 7.66 19.34
N PHE A 315 20.22 7.92 18.82
CA PHE A 315 21.20 6.90 18.46
C PHE A 315 22.35 6.94 19.46
N THR A 316 22.61 5.82 20.12
CA THR A 316 23.76 5.65 21.01
C THR A 316 24.66 4.55 20.49
N PRO A 317 26.01 4.68 20.56
CA PRO A 317 26.90 3.58 20.23
C PRO A 317 26.58 2.34 21.07
N LEU A 318 26.70 1.15 20.47
CA LEU A 318 26.61 -0.10 21.23
C LEU A 318 27.73 -0.16 22.28
N LEU A 319 27.38 -0.53 23.51
CA LEU A 319 28.35 -0.66 24.61
C LEU A 319 29.38 -1.74 24.31
N GLU A 320 30.59 -1.60 24.88
CA GLU A 320 31.60 -2.66 24.82
C GLU A 320 31.08 -3.91 25.53
N GLY A 321 31.25 -5.07 24.89
CA GLY A 321 30.78 -6.35 25.42
C GLY A 321 30.92 -7.50 24.42
N GLU A 322 30.44 -8.67 24.82
CA GLU A 322 30.48 -9.90 24.02
C GLU A 322 29.76 -9.71 22.67
N LEU A 323 28.51 -9.23 22.69
CA LEU A 323 27.71 -9.00 21.48
C LEU A 323 28.45 -8.12 20.46
N LYS A 324 29.05 -7.01 20.90
CA LYS A 324 29.77 -6.10 20.00
C LYS A 324 30.95 -6.80 19.35
N THR A 325 31.74 -7.54 20.13
CA THR A 325 32.90 -8.30 19.66
C THR A 325 32.51 -9.37 18.64
N GLU A 326 31.40 -10.07 18.90
CA GLU A 326 30.89 -11.10 17.99
C GLU A 326 30.36 -10.49 16.68
N ILE A 327 29.69 -9.33 16.73
CA ILE A 327 29.25 -8.60 15.53
C ILE A 327 30.45 -8.16 14.69
N GLU A 328 31.49 -7.62 15.32
CA GLU A 328 32.72 -7.21 14.62
C GLU A 328 33.43 -8.40 13.98
N SER A 329 33.51 -9.54 14.67
CA SER A 329 34.06 -10.79 14.15
C SER A 329 33.26 -11.31 12.95
N MET A 330 31.92 -11.28 13.03
CA MET A 330 31.03 -11.68 11.94
C MET A 330 31.16 -10.74 10.73
N ALA A 331 31.20 -9.43 10.95
CA ALA A 331 31.39 -8.47 9.88
C ALA A 331 32.73 -8.71 9.16
N LYS A 332 33.80 -8.97 9.92
CA LYS A 332 35.13 -9.26 9.40
C LYS A 332 35.17 -10.55 8.58
N SER A 333 34.46 -11.60 9.00
CA SER A 333 34.49 -12.90 8.30
C SER A 333 33.90 -12.88 6.89
N ILE A 334 33.10 -11.86 6.56
CA ILE A 334 32.49 -11.67 5.24
C ILE A 334 33.00 -10.43 4.48
N ASP A 335 34.05 -9.80 5.01
CA ASP A 335 34.64 -8.53 4.52
C ASP A 335 33.65 -7.35 4.51
N PHE A 336 32.70 -7.33 5.45
CA PHE A 336 31.80 -6.20 5.62
C PHE A 336 32.56 -5.01 6.23
N PRO A 337 32.61 -3.83 5.57
CA PRO A 337 33.38 -2.68 6.05
C PRO A 337 32.63 -1.93 7.17
N LEU A 338 32.46 -2.62 8.30
CA LEU A 338 31.81 -2.10 9.49
C LEU A 338 32.62 -0.95 10.07
N THR A 339 31.98 0.21 10.24
CA THR A 339 32.59 1.38 10.87
C THR A 339 32.07 1.62 12.28
N LYS A 340 30.74 1.51 12.48
CA LYS A 340 30.09 1.75 13.78
C LYS A 340 28.84 0.89 13.93
N ILE A 341 28.53 0.55 15.18
CA ILE A 341 27.29 -0.11 15.59
C ILE A 341 26.53 0.83 16.52
N TYR A 342 25.27 1.08 16.21
CA TYR A 342 24.37 1.94 16.98
C TYR A 342 23.18 1.15 17.51
N VAL A 343 22.71 1.57 18.67
CA VAL A 343 21.40 1.22 19.22
C VAL A 343 20.49 2.43 19.07
N VAL A 344 19.31 2.23 18.49
CA VAL A 344 18.26 3.25 18.39
C VAL A 344 17.22 3.01 19.47
N GLU A 345 16.82 4.10 20.15
CA GLU A 345 15.79 4.10 21.20
C GLU A 345 14.37 3.98 20.60
N GLY A 346 14.08 2.83 19.98
CA GLY A 346 12.80 2.51 19.38
C GLY A 346 11.68 2.32 20.41
N SER A 347 12.04 1.90 21.63
CA SER A 347 11.12 1.72 22.76
C SER A 347 10.35 2.99 23.15
N LYS A 348 10.88 4.18 22.84
CA LYS A 348 10.17 5.45 23.04
C LYS A 348 8.92 5.56 22.15
N ARG A 349 8.90 4.82 21.03
CA ARG A 349 7.83 4.84 20.05
C ARG A 349 6.89 3.65 20.18
N SER A 350 7.46 2.46 20.25
CA SER A 350 6.71 1.22 20.28
C SER A 350 7.57 0.10 20.82
N SER A 351 6.95 -0.97 21.29
CA SER A 351 7.63 -2.23 21.60
C SER A 351 7.92 -3.08 20.36
N HIS A 352 7.83 -2.57 19.12
CA HIS A 352 8.26 -3.34 17.94
C HIS A 352 9.79 -3.42 17.81
N SER A 353 10.28 -4.59 17.37
CA SER A 353 11.71 -4.88 17.23
C SER A 353 12.14 -4.96 15.77
N ASN A 354 13.32 -4.41 15.46
CA ASN A 354 13.92 -4.44 14.12
C ASN A 354 15.46 -4.26 14.16
N ALA A 355 16.13 -4.56 13.05
CA ALA A 355 17.53 -4.27 12.80
C ALA A 355 17.73 -3.90 11.32
N TYR A 356 18.73 -3.07 11.04
CA TYR A 356 19.09 -2.74 9.65
C TYR A 356 20.53 -2.27 9.57
N PHE A 357 21.08 -2.24 8.36
CA PHE A 357 22.36 -1.59 8.07
C PHE A 357 22.17 -0.49 7.01
N TYR A 358 23.07 0.49 7.01
CA TYR A 358 23.09 1.56 6.02
C TYR A 358 24.51 2.01 5.71
N GLY A 359 24.61 2.95 4.76
CA GLY A 359 25.85 3.61 4.38
C GLY A 359 26.33 3.17 2.99
N PHE A 360 27.29 3.91 2.43
CA PHE A 360 27.84 3.67 1.09
C PHE A 360 29.32 3.29 1.17
N PHE A 361 29.76 2.50 0.19
CA PHE A 361 31.15 2.08 0.04
C PHE A 361 31.74 1.49 1.33
N LYS A 362 32.82 2.10 1.84
CA LYS A 362 33.59 1.65 3.01
C LYS A 362 33.04 2.17 4.35
N ASN A 363 31.98 2.97 4.35
CA ASN A 363 31.39 3.52 5.56
C ASN A 363 30.03 2.86 5.79
N LYS A 364 30.05 1.61 6.28
CA LYS A 364 28.83 0.86 6.61
C LYS A 364 28.60 0.85 8.11
N ARG A 365 27.34 0.96 8.51
CA ARG A 365 26.93 1.01 9.91
C ARG A 365 25.75 0.09 10.15
N ILE A 366 25.70 -0.48 11.33
CA ILE A 366 24.62 -1.36 11.79
C ILE A 366 23.80 -0.58 12.83
N VAL A 367 22.47 -0.67 12.74
CA VAL A 367 21.52 -0.13 13.71
C VAL A 367 20.66 -1.25 14.25
N LEU A 368 20.64 -1.37 15.57
CA LEU A 368 19.82 -2.31 16.31
C LEU A 368 18.77 -1.54 17.10
N PHE A 369 17.51 -1.98 17.09
CA PHE A 369 16.52 -1.42 18.00
C PHE A 369 16.80 -1.94 19.41
N ASP A 370 16.67 -1.06 20.41
CA ASP A 370 16.77 -1.45 21.81
C ASP A 370 15.75 -2.55 22.20
N THR A 371 14.56 -2.52 21.62
CA THR A 371 13.51 -3.55 21.74
C THR A 371 13.89 -4.90 21.13
N LEU A 372 14.89 -4.97 20.24
CA LEU A 372 15.40 -6.22 19.71
C LEU A 372 16.40 -6.88 20.68
N LEU A 373 16.98 -6.13 21.61
CA LEU A 373 18.07 -6.59 22.45
C LEU A 373 17.57 -6.86 23.87
N GLU A 374 17.54 -8.13 24.28
CA GLU A 374 16.97 -8.53 25.58
C GLU A 374 17.60 -7.78 26.77
N ASP A 375 18.93 -7.63 26.78
CA ASP A 375 19.66 -6.98 27.87
C ASP A 375 19.67 -5.44 27.80
N TYR A 376 19.34 -4.87 26.64
CA TYR A 376 19.39 -3.42 26.41
C TYR A 376 18.00 -2.78 26.42
N SER A 377 16.93 -3.56 26.24
CA SER A 377 15.56 -3.07 26.21
C SER A 377 15.19 -2.37 27.53
N PRO A 378 14.89 -1.05 27.51
CA PRO A 378 14.44 -0.33 28.68
C PRO A 378 13.12 -0.88 29.24
N LEU A 379 12.31 -1.51 28.39
CA LEU A 379 11.02 -2.12 28.75
C LEU A 379 11.22 -3.33 29.67
N ASN A 380 12.32 -4.07 29.50
CA ASN A 380 12.66 -5.18 30.39
C ASN A 380 13.11 -4.69 31.77
N LYS A 381 13.75 -3.50 31.86
CA LYS A 381 14.24 -2.92 33.12
C LYS A 381 13.14 -2.25 33.95
N LYS A 382 12.08 -1.71 33.32
CA LYS A 382 10.91 -1.15 34.03
C LYS A 382 10.14 -2.22 34.79
N ASN A 383 10.01 -3.42 34.21
CA ASN A 383 9.26 -4.53 34.80
C ASN A 383 9.97 -5.20 35.99
N ASP A 384 11.28 -5.01 36.14
CA ASP A 384 12.04 -5.53 37.30
C ASP A 384 11.90 -4.63 38.56
N GLY A 385 11.21 -3.48 38.46
CA GLY A 385 11.12 -2.46 39.53
C GLY A 385 9.74 -2.22 40.17
N GLU A 386 8.67 -2.87 39.71
CA GLU A 386 7.34 -2.77 40.35
C GLU A 386 7.17 -3.90 41.40
N PRO A 387 7.00 -3.58 42.70
CA PRO A 387 6.57 -4.56 43.66
C PRO A 387 5.13 -4.96 43.34
N ALA A 388 4.86 -6.26 43.24
CA ALA A 388 3.54 -6.82 43.06
C ALA A 388 2.55 -6.17 44.05
N THR A 389 1.52 -5.50 43.55
CA THR A 389 0.43 -4.96 44.36
C THR A 389 -0.28 -6.10 45.10
N GLU A 390 -0.43 -5.93 46.42
CA GLU A 390 -1.04 -6.87 47.36
C GLU A 390 -2.56 -7.08 47.15
N GLN A 391 -2.98 -7.60 46.00
CA GLN A 391 -4.38 -8.05 45.80
C GLN A 391 -4.54 -9.57 45.60
N ASP A 392 -3.46 -10.36 45.59
CA ASP A 392 -3.52 -11.82 45.48
C ASP A 392 -3.25 -12.55 46.81
N LYS A 393 -3.85 -12.08 47.91
CA LYS A 393 -3.85 -12.82 49.20
C LYS A 393 -5.27 -13.05 49.70
N SER A 394 -5.99 -13.97 49.06
CA SER A 394 -7.02 -14.77 49.73
C SER A 394 -7.41 -15.97 48.87
N GLU A 395 -6.87 -17.14 49.23
CA GLU A 395 -7.57 -18.42 49.44
C GLU A 395 -6.59 -19.58 49.22
N GLU A 396 -6.02 -20.04 50.33
CA GLU A 396 -5.38 -21.35 50.42
C GLU A 396 -6.46 -22.43 50.34
N THR A 397 -6.51 -23.19 49.24
CA THR A 397 -6.82 -24.63 49.26
C THR A 397 -6.16 -25.29 48.05
N GLY A 398 -5.55 -26.44 48.30
CA GLY A 398 -4.44 -26.98 47.52
C GLY A 398 -4.74 -27.42 46.08
N ASP A 399 -3.78 -27.13 45.20
CA ASP A 399 -3.34 -28.07 44.17
C ASP A 399 -1.90 -27.70 43.73
N GLU A 400 -0.94 -28.57 44.02
CA GLU A 400 0.48 -28.39 43.68
C GLU A 400 0.70 -28.64 42.18
N THR A 401 0.31 -27.71 41.31
CA THR A 401 0.77 -27.72 39.89
C THR A 401 0.67 -26.39 39.16
N LYS A 402 0.99 -25.24 39.78
CA LYS A 402 1.20 -23.98 39.05
C LYS A 402 2.34 -23.15 39.65
N LEU A 403 3.57 -23.65 39.55
CA LEU A 403 4.76 -22.83 39.74
C LEU A 403 5.27 -22.30 38.38
N GLN A 404 5.42 -20.98 38.30
CA GLN A 404 6.21 -20.19 37.33
C GLN A 404 5.58 -19.85 35.96
N SER A 405 4.70 -18.86 35.91
CA SER A 405 4.63 -17.97 34.74
C SER A 405 5.75 -16.92 34.86
N LYS A 406 7.00 -17.32 34.55
CA LYS A 406 8.14 -16.38 34.42
C LYS A 406 7.73 -15.25 33.47
N HIS A 407 7.83 -13.99 33.90
CA HIS A 407 7.71 -12.82 33.03
C HIS A 407 8.58 -13.01 31.77
N LYS A 408 7.96 -13.19 30.60
CA LYS A 408 8.66 -13.37 29.33
C LYS A 408 9.26 -12.01 28.94
N LYS A 409 10.57 -11.87 29.07
CA LYS A 409 11.32 -10.68 28.63
C LYS A 409 11.25 -10.57 27.10
N GLN A 410 11.14 -9.34 26.62
CA GLN A 410 11.09 -9.02 25.18
C GLN A 410 12.50 -9.02 24.59
N GLY A 411 12.62 -9.32 23.29
CA GLY A 411 13.86 -9.13 22.53
C GLY A 411 14.67 -10.42 22.42
N CYS A 412 15.67 -10.45 21.57
CA CYS A 412 16.52 -11.59 21.26
C CYS A 412 17.77 -11.64 22.14
N SER A 413 18.25 -12.86 22.41
CA SER A 413 19.54 -13.13 23.02
C SER A 413 20.70 -12.84 22.04
N ASN A 414 21.94 -12.72 22.52
CA ASN A 414 23.08 -12.40 21.66
C ASN A 414 23.22 -13.35 20.44
N PRO A 415 23.13 -14.69 20.57
CA PRO A 415 23.20 -15.59 19.42
C PRO A 415 22.05 -15.40 18.41
N GLU A 416 20.84 -15.09 18.89
CA GLU A 416 19.68 -14.79 18.05
C GLU A 416 19.86 -13.48 17.29
N VAL A 417 20.37 -12.43 17.96
CA VAL A 417 20.70 -11.14 17.33
C VAL A 417 21.75 -11.32 16.24
N LEU A 418 22.79 -12.12 16.50
CA LEU A 418 23.80 -12.45 15.49
C LEU A 418 23.21 -13.17 14.28
N ALA A 419 22.23 -14.06 14.48
CA ALA A 419 21.58 -14.75 13.38
C ALA A 419 20.73 -13.78 12.52
N VAL A 420 20.01 -12.86 13.16
CA VAL A 420 19.30 -11.77 12.46
C VAL A 420 20.29 -10.89 11.69
N LEU A 421 21.43 -10.55 12.28
CA LEU A 421 22.47 -9.79 11.58
C LEU A 421 23.11 -10.59 10.42
N GLY A 422 23.27 -11.91 10.56
CA GLY A 422 23.70 -12.77 9.46
C GLY A 422 22.74 -12.69 8.26
N HIS A 423 21.42 -12.65 8.52
CA HIS A 423 20.40 -12.44 7.50
C HIS A 423 20.53 -11.04 6.86
N GLU A 424 20.63 -9.98 7.66
CA GLU A 424 20.82 -8.61 7.16
C GLU A 424 22.08 -8.47 6.30
N LEU A 425 23.20 -9.04 6.76
CA LEU A 425 24.46 -9.06 6.01
C LEU A 425 24.37 -9.88 4.73
N GLY A 426 23.48 -10.87 4.67
CA GLY A 426 23.13 -11.59 3.45
C GLY A 426 22.56 -10.67 2.37
N HIS A 427 21.70 -9.71 2.73
CA HIS A 427 21.21 -8.71 1.76
C HIS A 427 22.33 -7.86 1.18
N TRP A 428 23.32 -7.51 2.00
CA TRP A 428 24.51 -6.79 1.52
C TRP A 428 25.37 -7.68 0.61
N LYS A 429 25.74 -8.88 1.05
CA LYS A 429 26.68 -9.77 0.34
C LYS A 429 26.13 -10.19 -1.03
N LEU A 430 24.82 -10.42 -1.12
CA LEU A 430 24.13 -10.81 -2.35
C LEU A 430 23.71 -9.61 -3.23
N GLY A 431 24.06 -8.39 -2.81
CA GLY A 431 23.85 -7.16 -3.58
C GLY A 431 22.37 -6.77 -3.74
N HIS A 432 21.49 -7.17 -2.82
CA HIS A 432 20.06 -6.87 -2.90
C HIS A 432 19.80 -5.35 -2.92
N THR A 433 20.50 -4.59 -2.08
CA THR A 433 20.42 -3.12 -2.08
C THR A 433 20.82 -2.52 -3.43
N VAL A 434 21.90 -3.02 -4.06
CA VAL A 434 22.36 -2.52 -5.36
C VAL A 434 21.37 -2.86 -6.47
N LYS A 435 20.81 -4.08 -6.46
CA LYS A 435 19.75 -4.49 -7.39
C LYS A 435 18.53 -3.58 -7.28
N ASN A 436 18.06 -3.28 -6.06
CA ASN A 436 16.94 -2.37 -5.82
C ASN A 436 17.24 -0.95 -6.32
N ILE A 437 18.46 -0.43 -6.09
CA ILE A 437 18.87 0.86 -6.63
C ILE A 437 18.83 0.84 -8.17
N ILE A 438 19.41 -0.16 -8.83
CA ILE A 438 19.40 -0.25 -10.30
C ILE A 438 17.95 -0.32 -10.83
N ILE A 439 17.11 -1.18 -10.26
CA ILE A 439 15.71 -1.32 -10.68
C ILE A 439 14.95 0.00 -10.50
N SER A 440 15.11 0.67 -9.36
CA SER A 440 14.46 1.96 -9.11
C SER A 440 14.92 3.06 -10.08
N GLN A 441 16.20 3.09 -10.44
CA GLN A 441 16.72 4.07 -11.40
C GLN A 441 16.29 3.79 -12.84
N LEU A 442 16.22 2.52 -13.25
CA LEU A 442 15.67 2.13 -14.56
C LEU A 442 14.18 2.47 -14.67
N ASN A 443 13.41 2.16 -13.62
CA ASN A 443 12.00 2.55 -13.52
C ASN A 443 11.85 4.08 -13.58
N SER A 444 12.63 4.82 -12.79
CA SER A 444 12.59 6.29 -12.79
C SER A 444 12.89 6.87 -14.18
N PHE A 445 13.91 6.35 -14.87
CA PHE A 445 14.23 6.76 -16.24
C PHE A 445 13.06 6.49 -17.20
N LEU A 446 12.48 5.29 -17.15
CA LEU A 446 11.31 4.92 -17.96
C LEU A 446 10.13 5.85 -17.69
N CYS A 447 9.83 6.15 -16.44
CA CYS A 447 8.74 7.05 -16.06
C CYS A 447 8.97 8.48 -16.57
N PHE A 448 10.19 9.03 -16.45
CA PHE A 448 10.51 10.35 -16.98
C PHE A 448 10.48 10.40 -18.51
N PHE A 449 10.95 9.35 -19.17
CA PHE A 449 10.85 9.20 -20.63
C PHE A 449 9.39 9.19 -21.09
N LEU A 450 8.55 8.35 -20.48
CA LEU A 450 7.12 8.29 -20.79
C LEU A 450 6.41 9.61 -20.45
N PHE A 451 6.79 10.26 -19.35
CA PHE A 451 6.30 11.59 -19.02
C PHE A 451 6.59 12.61 -20.12
N ALA A 452 7.80 12.64 -20.68
CA ALA A 452 8.12 13.52 -21.80
C ALA A 452 7.25 13.27 -23.03
N THR A 453 6.87 12.01 -23.31
CA THR A 453 5.97 11.71 -24.43
C THR A 453 4.51 12.11 -24.18
N LEU A 454 4.10 12.15 -22.91
CA LEU A 454 2.70 12.36 -22.52
C LEU A 454 2.38 13.80 -22.13
N ILE A 455 3.35 14.56 -21.62
CA ILE A 455 3.12 15.91 -21.06
C ILE A 455 2.53 16.91 -22.07
N GLY A 456 2.81 16.73 -23.38
CA GLY A 456 2.23 17.57 -24.43
C GLY A 456 0.75 17.29 -24.74
N ARG A 457 0.16 16.23 -24.19
CA ARG A 457 -1.22 15.81 -24.49
C ARG A 457 -2.23 16.60 -23.66
N LYS A 458 -2.77 17.67 -24.26
CA LYS A 458 -3.77 18.56 -23.63
C LYS A 458 -4.97 17.82 -23.05
N GLU A 459 -5.39 16.75 -23.71
CA GLU A 459 -6.50 15.87 -23.29
C GLU A 459 -6.34 15.36 -21.84
N LEU A 460 -5.10 15.07 -21.43
CA LEU A 460 -4.80 14.60 -20.08
C LEU A 460 -5.11 15.67 -19.03
N PHE A 461 -4.81 16.94 -19.31
CA PHE A 461 -5.11 18.05 -18.40
C PHE A 461 -6.61 18.36 -18.37
N VAL A 462 -7.24 18.38 -19.54
CA VAL A 462 -8.68 18.64 -19.70
C VAL A 462 -9.52 17.59 -18.95
N ALA A 463 -9.08 16.32 -18.93
CA ALA A 463 -9.74 15.26 -18.19
C ALA A 463 -9.83 15.54 -16.68
N PHE A 464 -8.89 16.30 -16.12
CA PHE A 464 -8.85 16.66 -14.70
C PHE A 464 -9.27 18.11 -14.43
N GLY A 465 -9.93 18.78 -15.39
CA GLY A 465 -10.49 20.13 -15.21
C GLY A 465 -9.51 21.28 -15.44
N PHE A 466 -8.37 21.01 -16.06
CA PHE A 466 -7.40 22.04 -16.49
C PHE A 466 -7.59 22.34 -17.98
N HIS A 467 -8.43 23.33 -18.28
CA HIS A 467 -8.79 23.70 -19.66
C HIS A 467 -7.84 24.75 -20.26
N ASP A 468 -7.48 25.76 -19.47
CA ASP A 468 -6.79 26.95 -19.97
C ASP A 468 -5.26 26.85 -19.84
N ASN A 469 -4.77 26.07 -18.87
CA ASN A 469 -3.37 26.01 -18.48
C ASN A 469 -2.87 24.57 -18.35
N GLN A 470 -1.56 24.37 -18.50
CA GLN A 470 -0.90 23.07 -18.38
C GLN A 470 0.28 23.13 -17.39
N PRO A 471 0.00 23.31 -16.08
CA PRO A 471 1.07 23.46 -15.11
C PRO A 471 1.92 22.20 -15.02
N THR A 472 3.24 22.36 -14.97
CA THR A 472 4.19 21.24 -15.03
C THR A 472 4.00 20.27 -13.86
N LEU A 473 3.80 20.80 -12.65
CA LEU A 473 3.53 19.99 -11.45
C LEU A 473 2.23 19.18 -11.56
N ILE A 474 1.18 19.77 -12.13
CA ILE A 474 -0.09 19.08 -12.35
C ILE A 474 0.07 17.99 -13.40
N GLY A 475 0.86 18.22 -14.44
CA GLY A 475 1.21 17.18 -15.40
C GLY A 475 1.94 15.99 -14.75
N LEU A 476 2.91 16.27 -13.88
CA LEU A 476 3.60 15.23 -13.10
C LEU A 476 2.61 14.43 -12.24
N LEU A 477 1.74 15.13 -11.49
CA LEU A 477 0.70 14.50 -10.67
C LEU A 477 -0.21 13.60 -11.52
N ILE A 478 -0.75 14.12 -12.62
CA ILE A 478 -1.70 13.38 -13.46
C ILE A 478 -1.04 12.13 -14.04
N ILE A 479 0.14 12.28 -14.63
CA ILE A 479 0.80 11.19 -15.35
C ILE A 479 1.31 10.12 -14.37
N PHE A 480 2.03 10.51 -13.32
CA PHE A 480 2.65 9.55 -12.40
C PHE A 480 1.62 8.88 -11.49
N GLN A 481 0.59 9.59 -11.03
CA GLN A 481 -0.39 9.03 -10.09
C GLN A 481 -1.55 8.33 -10.79
N PHE A 482 -2.13 8.93 -11.84
CA PHE A 482 -3.36 8.41 -12.44
C PHE A 482 -3.10 7.62 -13.72
N ILE A 483 -2.30 8.15 -14.65
CA ILE A 483 -2.05 7.45 -15.93
C ILE A 483 -1.18 6.21 -15.71
N PHE A 484 -0.17 6.29 -14.86
CA PHE A 484 0.69 5.15 -14.52
C PHE A 484 0.10 4.23 -13.45
N SER A 485 -1.11 4.47 -12.92
CA SER A 485 -1.69 3.62 -11.87
C SER A 485 -1.64 2.11 -12.20
N PRO A 486 -2.09 1.63 -13.39
CA PRO A 486 -2.01 0.21 -13.72
C PRO A 486 -0.58 -0.33 -13.79
N TYR A 487 0.36 0.50 -14.26
CA TYR A 487 1.79 0.17 -14.29
C TYR A 487 2.37 0.06 -12.88
N ASN A 488 2.05 1.02 -12.00
CA ASN A 488 2.52 1.07 -10.62
C ASN A 488 2.04 -0.15 -9.82
N GLU A 489 0.80 -0.59 -10.01
CA GLU A 489 0.27 -1.80 -9.35
C GLU A 489 1.01 -3.06 -9.80
N LEU A 490 1.23 -3.22 -11.11
CA LEU A 490 1.98 -4.36 -11.65
C LEU A 490 3.44 -4.34 -11.17
N LEU A 491 4.10 -3.19 -11.20
CA LEU A 491 5.46 -3.03 -10.71
C LEU A 491 5.54 -3.35 -9.21
N THR A 492 4.58 -2.86 -8.41
CA THR A 492 4.49 -3.15 -6.98
C THR A 492 4.41 -4.65 -6.73
N PHE A 493 3.54 -5.37 -7.45
CA PHE A 493 3.47 -6.83 -7.36
C PHE A 493 4.79 -7.51 -7.71
N CYS A 494 5.43 -7.12 -8.82
CA CYS A 494 6.73 -7.67 -9.22
C CYS A 494 7.82 -7.43 -8.17
N LEU A 495 7.86 -6.22 -7.57
CA LEU A 495 8.80 -5.88 -6.51
C LEU A 495 8.51 -6.65 -5.21
N THR A 496 7.24 -6.88 -4.86
CA THR A 496 6.87 -7.74 -3.72
C THR A 496 7.36 -9.17 -3.91
N VAL A 497 7.17 -9.77 -5.09
CA VAL A 497 7.68 -11.11 -5.40
C VAL A 497 9.21 -11.16 -5.35
N LEU A 498 9.89 -10.14 -5.89
CA LEU A 498 11.34 -10.03 -5.84
C LEU A 498 11.86 -9.90 -4.40
N SER A 499 11.20 -9.09 -3.58
CA SER A 499 11.51 -8.93 -2.15
C SER A 499 11.43 -10.28 -1.43
N ARG A 500 10.34 -11.03 -1.62
CA ARG A 500 10.19 -12.38 -1.04
C ARG A 500 11.32 -13.32 -1.43
N ARG A 501 11.79 -13.25 -2.68
CA ARG A 501 12.94 -14.03 -3.14
C ARG A 501 14.24 -13.61 -2.44
N PHE A 502 14.45 -12.30 -2.25
CA PHE A 502 15.63 -11.80 -1.53
C PHE A 502 15.65 -12.25 -0.07
N GLU A 503 14.50 -12.30 0.60
CA GLU A 503 14.38 -12.82 1.97
C GLU A 503 14.82 -14.29 2.07
N PHE A 504 14.35 -15.17 1.18
CA PHE A 504 14.79 -16.56 1.17
C PHE A 504 16.29 -16.72 0.88
N GLN A 505 16.84 -15.83 0.04
CA GLN A 505 18.27 -15.83 -0.25
C GLN A 505 19.11 -15.36 0.95
N ALA A 506 18.62 -14.37 1.69
CA ALA A 506 19.24 -13.90 2.92
C ALA A 506 19.15 -14.95 4.05
N ASP A 507 18.00 -15.61 4.21
CA ASP A 507 17.84 -16.76 5.12
C ASP A 507 18.81 -17.89 4.76
N ALA A 508 18.97 -18.17 3.46
CA ALA A 508 19.91 -19.18 2.99
C ALA A 508 21.38 -18.81 3.25
N PHE A 509 21.71 -17.52 3.18
CA PHE A 509 23.03 -17.02 3.52
C PHE A 509 23.33 -17.18 5.01
N ALA A 510 22.40 -16.79 5.89
CA ALA A 510 22.53 -16.99 7.33
C ALA A 510 22.66 -18.48 7.72
N ARG A 511 21.93 -19.35 7.01
CA ARG A 511 22.07 -20.82 7.14
C ARG A 511 23.48 -21.29 6.78
N ALA A 512 24.05 -20.80 5.68
CA ALA A 512 25.40 -21.13 5.23
C ALA A 512 26.48 -20.64 6.22
N MET A 513 26.18 -19.63 7.05
CA MET A 513 27.04 -19.19 8.16
C MET A 513 26.89 -20.04 9.44
N GLY A 514 26.11 -21.12 9.39
CA GLY A 514 25.91 -22.03 10.53
C GLY A 514 24.96 -21.50 11.61
N ARG A 515 24.11 -20.51 11.30
CA ARG A 515 23.20 -19.84 12.27
C ARG A 515 21.73 -20.25 12.12
N SER A 516 21.46 -21.44 11.59
CA SER A 516 20.11 -21.88 11.21
C SER A 516 19.16 -22.00 12.41
N ASN A 517 19.63 -22.56 13.52
CA ASN A 517 18.82 -22.80 14.71
C ASN A 517 18.49 -21.48 15.42
N GLU A 518 19.50 -20.62 15.57
CA GLU A 518 19.40 -19.30 16.16
C GLU A 518 18.49 -18.40 15.33
N LEU A 519 18.58 -18.45 14.00
CA LEU A 519 17.68 -17.70 13.11
C LEU A 519 16.23 -18.17 13.24
N CYS A 520 16.00 -19.49 13.30
CA CYS A 520 14.65 -20.01 13.54
C CYS A 520 14.10 -19.53 14.89
N SER A 521 14.91 -19.57 15.95
CA SER A 521 14.53 -19.08 17.28
C SER A 521 14.20 -17.59 17.26
N ALA A 522 15.08 -16.78 16.64
CA ALA A 522 14.91 -15.34 16.52
C ALA A 522 13.64 -14.96 15.75
N LEU A 523 13.36 -15.60 14.61
CA LEU A 523 12.15 -15.33 13.83
C LEU A 523 10.87 -15.65 14.60
N ILE A 524 10.89 -16.73 15.38
CA ILE A 524 9.76 -17.11 16.25
C ILE A 524 9.59 -16.07 17.36
N LYS A 525 10.67 -15.67 18.03
CA LYS A 525 10.65 -14.69 19.12
C LYS A 525 10.20 -13.31 18.63
N ILE A 526 10.73 -12.83 17.50
CA ILE A 526 10.32 -11.56 16.88
C ILE A 526 8.85 -11.62 16.44
N ASN A 527 8.39 -12.74 15.85
CA ASN A 527 6.99 -12.88 15.48
C ASN A 527 6.08 -12.86 16.71
N LYS A 528 6.51 -13.48 17.82
CA LYS A 528 5.80 -13.47 19.09
C LYS A 528 5.72 -12.06 19.68
N ASP A 529 6.86 -11.38 19.77
CA ASP A 529 6.98 -10.04 20.36
C ASP A 529 6.19 -9.01 19.56
N ASN A 530 6.10 -9.17 18.24
CA ASN A 530 5.32 -8.30 17.35
C ASN A 530 3.87 -8.75 17.13
N LEU A 531 3.39 -9.79 17.82
CA LEU A 531 2.06 -10.39 17.64
C LEU A 531 1.72 -10.67 16.16
N GLY A 532 2.71 -11.16 15.42
CA GLY A 532 2.57 -11.57 14.03
C GLY A 532 1.72 -12.83 13.93
N PHE A 533 0.69 -12.81 13.08
CA PHE A 533 -0.16 -13.99 12.90
C PHE A 533 0.46 -14.94 11.86
N PRO A 534 0.81 -16.18 12.22
CA PRO A 534 1.67 -17.04 11.41
C PRO A 534 0.95 -17.75 10.26
N VAL A 535 -0.38 -17.61 10.15
CA VAL A 535 -1.19 -18.22 9.09
C VAL A 535 -1.75 -17.11 8.21
N ALA A 536 -1.44 -17.14 6.93
CA ALA A 536 -1.95 -16.17 5.97
C ALA A 536 -2.63 -16.87 4.80
N ASP A 537 -3.57 -16.16 4.18
CA ASP A 537 -4.11 -16.59 2.89
C ASP A 537 -3.00 -16.54 1.85
N TRP A 538 -2.94 -17.54 0.97
CA TRP A 538 -1.87 -17.67 -0.01
C TRP A 538 -1.93 -16.55 -1.05
N LEU A 539 -3.12 -16.13 -1.46
CA LEU A 539 -3.31 -15.08 -2.47
C LEU A 539 -3.02 -13.71 -1.87
N PHE A 540 -3.52 -13.46 -0.66
CA PHE A 540 -3.24 -12.24 0.08
C PHE A 540 -1.74 -12.07 0.36
N SER A 541 -1.09 -13.11 0.89
CA SER A 541 0.35 -13.07 1.16
C SER A 541 1.17 -12.92 -0.12
N MET A 542 0.73 -13.51 -1.23
CA MET A 542 1.39 -13.35 -2.52
C MET A 542 1.39 -11.89 -3.02
N TRP A 543 0.30 -11.16 -2.79
CA TRP A 543 0.16 -9.78 -3.26
C TRP A 543 0.76 -8.75 -2.30
N HIS A 544 0.56 -8.92 -0.99
CA HIS A 544 0.84 -7.86 -0.01
C HIS A 544 2.09 -8.08 0.85
N TYR A 545 2.58 -9.30 1.00
CA TYR A 545 3.69 -9.55 1.93
C TYR A 545 5.04 -9.46 1.22
N SER A 546 5.81 -8.43 1.55
CA SER A 546 7.21 -8.28 1.11
C SER A 546 8.15 -9.31 1.76
N HIS A 547 7.76 -9.84 2.93
CA HIS A 547 8.41 -10.96 3.61
C HIS A 547 7.57 -12.22 3.48
N PRO A 548 8.14 -13.39 3.15
CA PRO A 548 7.39 -14.65 3.15
C PRO A 548 6.82 -14.95 4.55
N PRO A 549 5.63 -15.60 4.64
CA PRO A 549 5.07 -16.06 5.91
C PRO A 549 6.08 -16.82 6.77
N LEU A 550 6.00 -16.67 8.10
CA LEU A 550 6.95 -17.29 9.05
C LEU A 550 7.16 -18.78 8.79
N LEU A 551 6.07 -19.53 8.57
CA LEU A 551 6.14 -20.97 8.31
C LEU A 551 6.92 -21.32 7.05
N GLU A 552 6.79 -20.51 5.98
CA GLU A 552 7.56 -20.73 4.75
C GLU A 552 9.06 -20.54 4.99
N ARG A 553 9.43 -19.50 5.73
CA ARG A 553 10.83 -19.22 6.10
C ARG A 553 11.42 -20.32 6.98
N LEU A 554 10.71 -20.73 8.03
CA LEU A 554 11.17 -21.80 8.93
C LEU A 554 11.37 -23.12 8.19
N ARG A 555 10.47 -23.48 7.26
CA ARG A 555 10.65 -24.67 6.40
C ARG A 555 11.88 -24.53 5.52
N ALA A 556 12.08 -23.39 4.86
CA ALA A 556 13.23 -23.15 3.99
C ALA A 556 14.58 -23.11 4.75
N ILE A 557 14.60 -22.71 6.02
CA ILE A 557 15.81 -22.72 6.85
C ILE A 557 16.12 -24.16 7.30
N LYS A 558 15.10 -24.94 7.68
CA LYS A 558 15.22 -26.31 8.18
C LYS A 558 15.44 -27.36 7.10
N ASP A 559 15.04 -27.09 5.86
CA ASP A 559 15.19 -28.04 4.76
C ASP A 559 16.67 -28.23 4.42
N THR A 560 17.22 -29.38 4.82
CA THR A 560 18.62 -29.78 4.62
C THR A 560 18.88 -30.37 3.23
N LYS A 561 17.86 -30.50 2.37
CA LYS A 561 17.95 -31.31 1.13
C LYS A 561 18.32 -30.60 -0.17
N LYS A 562 18.81 -29.36 -0.15
CA LYS A 562 19.30 -28.71 -1.38
C LYS A 562 20.55 -27.88 -1.15
N GLN A 563 21.68 -28.56 -1.03
CA GLN A 563 23.00 -27.98 -1.29
C GLN A 563 24.02 -29.13 -1.46
N ASP A 564 23.88 -29.84 -2.57
CA ASP A 564 25.00 -30.46 -3.30
C ASP A 564 25.09 -29.76 -4.66
#